data_AF-A0A211ZQS3-F1
#
_entry.id   AF-A0A211ZQS3-F1
#
_cell.length_a   1.000
_cell.length_b   1.000
_cell.length_c   1.000
_cell.angle_alpha   90.00
_cell.angle_beta   90.00
_cell.angle_gamma   90.00
#
_symmetry.space_group_name_H-M   'P 1'
#
loop_
_entity.id
_entity.type
_entity.pdbx_description
1 polymer ?
#
loop_
_entity_poly.entity_id
_entity_poly.type
_entity_poly.pdbx_seq_one_letter_code
_entity_poly.pdbx_strand_id
1 'polypeptide(L)'
;MTTFRKLYPTSGQRDVNQVVNEVRDGKLNSVREFTLTPNVVVTTVIDPLASTSSFIGLMPLTASAYAAQAGGMLVQINQNGEILIVHPSAAFTDQTFRYVVLG
;
A
#
# COMPACT_ATOMS: atom_id res chain seq x y z
N MET A 1 14.26 -4.03 10.63
CA MET A 1 13.22 -4.73 9.83
C MET A 1 12.33 -5.48 10.81
N THR A 2 11.19 -4.91 11.20
CA THR A 2 10.24 -5.56 12.12
C THR A 2 9.41 -6.57 11.32
N THR A 3 9.75 -7.84 11.44
CA THR A 3 8.98 -8.94 10.88
C THR A 3 7.67 -9.07 11.66
N PHE A 4 6.55 -8.73 11.03
CA PHE A 4 5.23 -8.88 11.64
C PHE A 4 4.86 -10.35 11.81
N ARG A 5 4.32 -10.71 12.97
CA ARG A 5 4.01 -12.09 13.34
C ARG A 5 2.72 -12.54 12.64
N LYS A 6 2.79 -13.62 11.86
CA LYS A 6 1.60 -14.25 11.26
C LYS A 6 1.04 -15.29 12.23
N LEU A 7 -0.28 -15.29 12.42
CA LEU A 7 -0.95 -16.36 13.15
C LEU A 7 -0.95 -17.63 12.31
N TYR A 8 -0.54 -18.75 12.90
CA TYR A 8 -0.61 -20.07 12.29
C TYR A 8 -1.88 -20.80 12.75
N PRO A 9 -2.45 -21.71 11.97
CA PRO A 9 -3.68 -22.43 12.34
C PRO A 9 -3.59 -23.20 13.67
N THR A 10 -2.38 -23.53 14.12
CA THR A 10 -2.09 -24.24 15.37
C THR A 10 -1.71 -23.33 16.54
N SER A 11 -1.81 -22.00 16.38
CA SER A 11 -1.39 -21.04 17.40
C SER A 11 -2.36 -20.99 18.59
N GLY A 12 -1.80 -20.79 19.80
CA GLY A 12 -2.58 -20.79 21.05
C GLY A 12 -3.28 -19.45 21.32
N GLN A 13 -4.23 -19.44 22.28
CA GLN A 13 -5.01 -18.25 22.65
C GLN A 13 -4.15 -17.02 23.01
N ARG A 14 -2.94 -17.21 23.56
CA ARG A 14 -2.02 -16.10 23.87
C ARG A 14 -1.60 -15.33 22.63
N ASP A 15 -1.26 -16.05 21.55
CA ASP A 15 -0.79 -15.43 20.31
C ASP A 15 -1.94 -14.67 19.62
N VAL A 16 -3.15 -15.23 19.66
CA VAL A 16 -4.37 -14.56 19.16
C VAL A 16 -4.64 -13.28 19.94
N ASN A 17 -4.63 -13.33 21.27
CA ASN A 17 -4.86 -12.14 22.11
C ASN A 17 -3.82 -11.04 21.86
N GLN A 18 -2.56 -11.42 21.64
CA GLN A 18 -1.51 -10.45 21.33
C GLN A 18 -1.74 -9.77 19.98
N VAL A 19 -2.05 -10.54 18.93
CA VAL A 19 -2.34 -9.96 17.59
C VAL A 19 -3.59 -9.09 17.62
N VAL A 20 -4.64 -9.50 18.33
CA VAL A 20 -5.85 -8.67 18.49
C VAL A 20 -5.56 -7.37 19.23
N ASN A 21 -4.73 -7.40 20.28
CA ASN A 21 -4.31 -6.19 20.98
C ASN A 21 -3.44 -5.29 20.07
N GLU A 22 -2.53 -5.86 19.28
CA GLU A 22 -1.73 -5.09 18.32
C GLU A 22 -2.60 -4.45 17.22
N VAL A 23 -3.63 -5.15 16.75
CA VAL A 23 -4.64 -4.60 15.82
C VAL A 23 -5.42 -3.46 16.48
N ARG A 24 -5.84 -3.61 17.75
CA ARG A 24 -6.51 -2.56 18.53
C ARG A 24 -5.61 -1.32 18.69
N ASP A 25 -4.31 -1.51 18.85
CA ASP A 25 -3.32 -0.44 18.92
C ASP A 25 -3.00 0.18 17.54
N GLY A 26 -3.70 -0.23 16.48
CA GLY A 26 -3.58 0.33 15.14
C GLY A 26 -2.43 -0.24 14.30
N LYS A 27 -1.77 -1.31 14.74
CA LYS A 27 -0.68 -1.97 13.99
C LYS A 27 -1.23 -2.90 12.90
N LEU A 28 -2.04 -2.33 12.01
CA LEU A 28 -2.53 -3.02 10.82
C LEU A 28 -1.36 -3.21 9.86
N ASN A 29 -0.93 -4.46 9.66
CA ASN A 29 0.14 -4.82 8.74
C ASN A 29 -0.32 -4.83 7.26
N SER A 30 -0.97 -3.74 6.85
CA SER A 30 -1.50 -3.52 5.50
C SER A 30 -0.81 -2.33 4.82
N VAL A 31 0.34 -1.91 5.34
CA VAL A 31 1.10 -0.76 4.85
C VAL A 31 2.31 -1.25 4.06
N ARG A 32 2.48 -0.73 2.85
CA ARG A 32 3.61 -1.03 1.96
C ARG A 32 4.09 0.23 1.26
N GLU A 33 5.17 0.11 0.49
CA GLU A 33 5.75 1.22 -0.26
C GLU A 33 5.92 0.82 -1.73
N PHE A 34 5.74 1.79 -2.62
CA PHE A 34 6.09 1.66 -4.04
C PHE A 34 6.75 2.95 -4.53
N THR A 35 7.48 2.84 -5.63
CA THR A 35 8.04 3.98 -6.37
C THR A 35 7.39 4.02 -7.74
N LEU A 36 6.99 5.22 -8.20
CA LEU A 36 6.47 5.36 -9.55
C LEU A 36 7.54 5.07 -10.60
N THR A 37 7.12 4.50 -11.72
CA THR A 37 8.03 4.25 -12.84
C THR A 37 8.26 5.55 -13.61
N PRO A 38 9.53 5.99 -13.79
CA PRO A 38 9.82 7.21 -14.53
C PRO A 38 9.36 7.13 -15.99
N ASN A 39 8.91 8.24 -16.54
CA ASN A 39 8.49 8.37 -17.94
C ASN A 39 7.32 7.46 -18.36
N VAL A 40 6.50 7.00 -17.40
CA VAL A 40 5.30 6.21 -17.67
C VAL A 40 4.08 6.93 -17.07
N VAL A 41 2.90 6.69 -17.63
CA VAL A 41 1.63 7.28 -17.17
C VAL A 41 0.90 6.35 -16.19
N VAL A 42 1.26 5.07 -16.19
CA VAL A 42 0.62 4.02 -15.42
C VAL A 42 1.68 3.16 -14.73
N THR A 43 1.58 3.04 -13.41
CA THR A 43 2.39 2.13 -12.60
C THR A 43 1.48 1.06 -12.02
N THR A 44 1.79 -0.22 -12.29
CA THR A 44 1.07 -1.36 -11.71
C THR A 44 1.77 -1.84 -10.44
N VAL A 45 1.03 -1.91 -9.34
CA VAL A 45 1.50 -2.42 -8.04
C VAL A 45 0.75 -3.71 -7.72
N ILE A 46 1.51 -4.78 -7.50
CA ILE A 46 0.96 -6.09 -7.16
C ILE A 46 0.92 -6.22 -5.63
N ASP A 47 -0.27 -6.32 -5.05
CA ASP A 47 -0.46 -6.53 -3.62
C ASP A 47 -1.60 -7.52 -3.35
N PRO A 48 -1.34 -8.72 -2.79
CA PRO A 48 -2.37 -9.72 -2.53
C PRO A 48 -3.43 -9.28 -1.51
N LEU A 49 -3.20 -8.19 -0.76
CA LEU A 49 -4.20 -7.63 0.15
C LEU A 49 -5.25 -6.77 -0.58
N ALA A 50 -4.97 -6.34 -1.82
CA ALA A 50 -5.87 -5.49 -2.58
C ALA A 50 -7.02 -6.34 -3.18
N SER A 51 -8.24 -6.08 -2.71
CA SER A 51 -9.48 -6.59 -3.30
C SER A 51 -10.15 -5.49 -4.11
N THR A 52 -11.02 -5.81 -5.06
CA THR A 52 -11.78 -4.81 -5.85
C THR A 52 -12.60 -3.83 -5.01
N SER A 53 -12.96 -4.19 -3.79
CA SER A 53 -13.66 -3.31 -2.84
C SER A 53 -12.73 -2.53 -1.89
N SER A 54 -11.42 -2.72 -1.98
CA SER A 54 -10.46 -2.12 -1.07
C SER A 54 -10.28 -0.63 -1.34
N PHE A 55 -10.15 0.15 -0.27
CA PHE A 55 -9.68 1.51 -0.31
C PHE A 55 -8.16 1.55 -0.20
N ILE A 56 -7.53 2.36 -1.05
CA ILE A 56 -6.07 2.55 -1.07
C ILE A 56 -5.77 3.97 -0.64
N GLY A 57 -5.21 4.10 0.56
CA GLY A 57 -4.74 5.39 1.08
C GLY A 57 -3.28 5.60 0.68
N LEU A 58 -2.98 6.69 -0.03
CA LEU A 58 -1.62 7.05 -0.44
C LEU A 58 -1.04 8.16 0.43
N MET A 59 0.21 7.99 0.83
CA MET A 59 1.02 8.96 1.54
C MET A 59 2.32 9.20 0.74
N PRO A 60 2.52 10.39 0.16
CA PRO A 60 3.75 10.70 -0.53
C PRO A 60 4.90 10.85 0.48
N LEU A 61 6.06 10.27 0.17
CA LEU A 61 7.25 10.36 1.02
C LEU A 61 8.25 11.42 0.52
N THR A 62 8.13 11.83 -0.74
CA THR A 62 8.98 12.87 -1.36
C THR A 62 8.16 14.02 -1.92
N ALA A 63 8.80 15.18 -2.09
CA ALA A 63 8.16 16.35 -2.69
C ALA A 63 7.74 16.10 -4.14
N SER A 64 8.56 15.33 -4.89
CA SER A 64 8.25 14.92 -6.27
C SER A 64 7.05 13.97 -6.32
N ALA A 65 6.88 13.09 -5.33
CA ALA A 65 5.68 12.26 -5.18
C ALA A 65 4.43 13.09 -4.86
N TYR A 66 4.54 14.06 -3.94
CA TYR A 66 3.42 14.96 -3.62
C TYR A 66 2.95 15.74 -4.86
N ALA A 67 3.89 16.25 -5.67
CA ALA A 67 3.56 16.92 -6.92
C ALA A 67 2.83 16.00 -7.92
N ALA A 68 3.23 14.73 -8.04
CA ALA A 68 2.51 13.76 -8.88
C ALA A 68 1.08 13.52 -8.38
N GLN A 69 0.89 13.42 -7.07
CA GLN A 69 -0.42 13.25 -6.46
C GLN A 69 -1.33 14.48 -6.68
N ALA A 70 -0.79 15.68 -6.44
CA ALA A 70 -1.50 16.93 -6.68
C ALA A 70 -1.80 17.18 -8.16
N GLY A 71 -1.01 16.59 -9.06
CA GLY A 71 -1.17 16.68 -10.52
C GLY A 71 -2.32 15.84 -11.12
N GLY A 72 -3.18 15.24 -10.30
CA GLY A 72 -4.35 14.47 -10.77
C GLY A 72 -4.11 12.96 -10.84
N MET A 73 -3.33 12.40 -9.92
CA MET A 73 -3.14 10.95 -9.82
C MET A 73 -4.45 10.24 -9.49
N LEU A 74 -4.73 9.12 -10.18
CA LEU A 74 -5.88 8.26 -9.96
C LEU A 74 -5.41 6.88 -9.51
N VAL A 75 -6.10 6.31 -8.52
CA VAL A 75 -5.85 4.96 -8.02
C VAL A 75 -7.04 4.10 -8.36
N GLN A 76 -6.79 3.00 -9.04
CA GLN A 76 -7.80 2.05 -9.47
C GLN A 76 -7.36 0.63 -9.11
N ILE A 77 -8.32 -0.26 -8.89
CA ILE A 77 -8.05 -1.69 -8.71
C ILE A 77 -8.58 -2.37 -9.96
N ASN A 78 -7.68 -2.96 -10.74
CA ASN A 78 -8.05 -3.62 -12.00
C ASN A 78 -8.66 -5.00 -11.71
N GLN A 79 -8.02 -5.73 -10.80
CA GLN A 79 -8.43 -7.05 -10.35
C GLN A 79 -7.86 -7.32 -8.96
N ASN A 80 -8.36 -8.36 -8.29
CA ASN A 80 -7.82 -8.77 -6.99
C ASN A 80 -6.31 -9.03 -7.11
N GLY A 81 -5.54 -8.41 -6.21
CA GLY A 81 -4.09 -8.47 -6.23
C GLY A 81 -3.40 -7.37 -7.03
N GLU A 82 -4.13 -6.52 -7.77
CA GLU A 82 -3.55 -5.57 -8.72
C GLU A 82 -4.11 -4.15 -8.58
N ILE A 83 -3.20 -3.22 -8.27
CA ILE A 83 -3.48 -1.79 -8.16
C ILE A 83 -2.87 -1.09 -9.38
N LEU A 84 -3.69 -0.32 -10.08
CA LEU A 84 -3.30 0.53 -11.18
C LEU A 84 -3.22 1.98 -10.69
N ILE A 85 -2.03 2.58 -10.79
CA ILE A 85 -1.80 3.97 -10.41
C ILE A 85 -1.55 4.77 -11.68
N VAL A 86 -2.53 5.59 -12.04
CA VAL A 86 -2.44 6.49 -13.19
C VAL A 86 -1.93 7.83 -12.69
N HIS A 87 -0.81 8.31 -13.20
CA HIS A 87 -0.16 9.54 -12.78
C HIS A 87 0.39 10.31 -13.99
N PRO A 88 0.63 11.63 -13.84
CA PRO A 88 1.36 12.38 -14.85
C PRO A 88 2.74 11.76 -15.08
N SER A 89 3.14 11.64 -16.36
CA SER A 89 4.48 11.16 -16.70
C SER A 89 5.50 12.22 -16.31
N ALA A 90 6.51 11.80 -15.55
CA ALA A 90 7.63 12.64 -15.14
C ALA A 90 8.94 11.83 -15.16
N ALA A 91 10.07 12.51 -15.39
CA ALA A 91 11.39 11.88 -15.44
C ALA A 91 12.02 11.62 -14.06
N PHE A 92 11.30 11.93 -12.97
CA PHE A 92 11.76 11.74 -11.60
C PHE A 92 11.80 10.26 -11.23
N THR A 93 12.88 9.84 -10.57
CA THR A 93 13.11 8.45 -10.15
C THR A 93 12.85 8.22 -8.66
N ASP A 94 12.54 9.29 -7.92
CA ASP A 94 12.41 9.32 -6.47
C ASP A 94 10.96 9.56 -5.99
N GLN A 95 9.98 9.30 -6.86
CA GLN A 95 8.56 9.45 -6.52
C GLN A 95 8.07 8.25 -5.70
N THR A 96 8.41 8.23 -4.42
CA THR A 96 8.07 7.16 -3.49
C THR A 96 6.81 7.47 -2.70
N PHE A 97 5.97 6.46 -2.57
CA PHE A 97 4.73 6.50 -1.81
C PHE A 97 4.70 5.36 -0.82
N ARG A 98 4.17 5.65 0.37
CA ARG A 98 3.67 4.65 1.28
C ARG A 98 2.17 4.54 1.07
N TYR A 99 1.65 3.33 1.03
CA TYR A 99 0.22 3.09 0.86
C TYR A 99 -0.30 2.11 1.90
N VAL A 100 -1.57 2.26 2.23
CA VAL A 100 -2.32 1.31 3.05
C VAL A 100 -3.44 0.72 2.22
N VAL A 101 -3.62 -0.59 2.32
CA VAL A 101 -4.76 -1.30 1.77
C VAL A 101 -5.77 -1.54 2.89
N LEU A 102 -6.96 -0.97 2.77
CA LEU A 102 -8.06 -1.18 3.70
C LEU A 102 -9.19 -1.88 2.95
N GLY A 103 -9.53 -3.10 3.36
CA GLY A 103 -10.56 -3.94 2.74
C GLY A 103 -11.19 -4.89 3.73
#